data_AF-A0A4T0V7U2-F1
#
_entry.id   AF-A0A4T0V7U2-F1
#
_cell.length_a   1.000
_cell.length_b   1.000
_cell.length_c   1.000
_cell.angle_alpha   90.00
_cell.angle_beta   90.00
_cell.angle_gamma   90.00
#
_symmetry.space_group_name_H-M   'P 1'
#
loop_
_entity.id
_entity.type
_entity.pdbx_description
1 polymer ?
#
loop_
_entity_poly.entity_id
_entity_poly.type
_entity_poly.pdbx_seq_one_letter_code
_entity_poly.pdbx_strand_id
1 'polypeptide(L)'
;MNHARTAVAAFAAALALGGGALAAPATAGEKPSEPCAQKQAQYDRATAKLAQLTERFENKQAKVKKERKELRGADDATEKREERQDLREAKAKKVKVAKEKKAQVQRVNRAEMRLTKCLEAVDPSGDDPIETETETETETETETD
;
A
#
# COMPACT_ATOMS: atom_id res chain seq x y z
N MET A 1 15.88 18.28 -34.83
CA MET A 1 15.64 17.48 -36.06
C MET A 1 15.46 16.03 -35.63
N ASN A 2 14.59 15.33 -36.35
CA ASN A 2 13.74 14.26 -35.85
C ASN A 2 14.48 12.92 -35.72
N HIS A 3 14.25 12.18 -34.63
CA HIS A 3 14.20 10.73 -34.72
C HIS A 3 12.80 10.27 -34.32
N ALA A 4 12.18 9.66 -35.32
CA ALA A 4 10.79 9.33 -35.42
C ALA A 4 10.40 8.18 -34.49
N ARG A 5 9.13 8.23 -34.13
CA ARG A 5 8.32 7.18 -33.51
C ARG A 5 8.58 5.82 -34.16
N THR A 6 8.70 4.79 -33.33
CA THR A 6 8.39 3.42 -33.73
C THR A 6 7.52 2.80 -32.64
N ALA A 7 6.22 2.74 -32.93
CA ALA A 7 5.28 1.85 -32.27
C ALA A 7 5.29 0.49 -33.01
N VAL A 8 4.48 -0.48 -32.53
CA VAL A 8 4.30 -1.89 -32.98
C VAL A 8 5.11 -2.86 -32.09
N ALA A 9 4.57 -3.93 -31.47
CA ALA A 9 3.22 -4.48 -31.35
C ALA A 9 3.13 -5.38 -30.09
N ALA A 10 1.90 -5.60 -29.65
CA ALA A 10 1.54 -6.58 -28.62
C ALA A 10 1.96 -7.99 -29.02
N PHE A 11 2.59 -8.72 -28.10
CA PHE A 11 2.72 -10.17 -28.15
C PHE A 11 1.99 -10.75 -26.94
N ALA A 12 0.75 -11.17 -27.17
CA ALA A 12 0.01 -12.05 -26.28
C ALA A 12 0.56 -13.47 -26.48
N ALA A 13 1.38 -13.96 -25.55
CA ALA A 13 1.77 -15.36 -25.49
C ALA A 13 0.86 -16.07 -24.47
N ALA A 14 -0.25 -16.60 -24.97
CA ALA A 14 -1.10 -17.55 -24.26
C ALA A 14 -0.35 -18.89 -24.17
N LEU A 15 0.23 -19.19 -23.00
CA LEU A 15 0.73 -20.51 -22.67
C LEU A 15 -0.43 -21.36 -22.16
N ALA A 16 -1.16 -21.95 -23.11
CA ALA A 16 -2.05 -23.07 -22.88
C ALA A 16 -1.22 -24.37 -22.95
N LEU A 17 -0.91 -24.94 -21.79
CA LEU A 17 -0.50 -26.35 -21.66
C LEU A 17 -1.38 -27.01 -20.60
N GLY A 18 -2.16 -28.02 -21.01
CA GLY A 18 -2.74 -29.01 -20.11
C GLY A 18 -4.27 -29.04 -20.09
N GLY A 19 -4.86 -29.72 -21.07
CA GLY A 19 -6.26 -30.12 -21.03
C GLY A 19 -6.48 -31.21 -19.97
N GLY A 20 -7.31 -30.90 -18.99
CA GLY A 20 -7.93 -31.84 -18.07
C GLY A 20 -9.27 -31.25 -17.65
N ALA A 21 -10.35 -31.71 -18.29
CA ALA A 21 -11.71 -31.51 -17.80
C ALA A 21 -11.88 -32.34 -16.53
N LEU A 22 -11.43 -31.78 -15.41
CA LEU A 22 -11.84 -32.18 -14.08
C LEU A 22 -12.37 -30.91 -13.44
N ALA A 23 -13.62 -30.98 -12.97
CA ALA A 23 -14.26 -29.94 -12.19
C ALA A 23 -13.36 -29.59 -10.99
N ALA A 24 -12.48 -28.62 -11.16
CA ALA A 24 -11.90 -27.89 -10.05
C ALA A 24 -13.06 -27.15 -9.37
N PRO A 25 -13.11 -27.14 -8.03
CA PRO A 25 -14.25 -26.58 -7.34
C PRO A 25 -14.42 -25.16 -7.87
N ALA A 26 -15.64 -24.82 -8.24
CA ALA A 26 -16.10 -23.49 -7.93
C ALA A 26 -15.87 -23.36 -6.42
N THR A 27 -14.67 -22.92 -6.01
CA THR A 27 -14.66 -21.96 -4.95
C THR A 27 -15.61 -20.91 -5.50
N ALA A 28 -16.78 -20.84 -4.89
CA ALA A 28 -17.42 -19.56 -4.69
C ALA A 28 -16.28 -18.70 -4.13
N GLY A 29 -15.50 -18.14 -5.05
CA GLY A 29 -14.38 -17.27 -4.77
C GLY A 29 -15.09 -16.02 -4.39
N GLU A 30 -15.54 -16.02 -3.13
CA GLU A 30 -15.98 -14.88 -2.39
C GLU A 30 -15.00 -13.80 -2.79
N LYS A 31 -15.44 -12.88 -3.65
CA LYS A 31 -14.65 -11.70 -3.97
C LYS A 31 -14.28 -11.17 -2.61
N PRO A 32 -12.98 -11.05 -2.26
CA PRO A 32 -12.60 -10.47 -0.98
C PRO A 32 -13.39 -9.17 -0.94
N SER A 33 -14.28 -9.03 0.04
CA SER A 33 -15.35 -8.04 0.02
C SER A 33 -14.79 -6.75 -0.58
N GLU A 34 -15.39 -6.22 -1.66
CA GLU A 34 -14.80 -5.13 -2.45
C GLU A 34 -14.11 -4.00 -1.64
N PRO A 35 -14.54 -3.63 -0.40
CA PRO A 35 -13.75 -2.74 0.46
C PRO A 35 -12.34 -3.22 0.85
N CYS A 36 -12.08 -4.50 1.13
CA CYS A 36 -10.81 -4.98 1.69
C CYS A 36 -9.68 -5.03 0.66
N ALA A 37 -9.96 -5.46 -0.58
CA ALA A 37 -8.97 -5.41 -1.67
C ALA A 37 -8.48 -3.98 -1.94
N GLN A 38 -9.39 -2.99 -1.85
CA GLN A 38 -9.02 -1.59 -1.96
C GLN A 38 -8.14 -1.12 -0.79
N LYS A 39 -8.40 -1.58 0.45
CA LYS A 39 -7.55 -1.25 1.61
C LYS A 39 -6.15 -1.86 1.48
N GLN A 40 -6.05 -3.09 0.95
CA GLN A 40 -4.77 -3.73 0.65
C GLN A 40 -3.95 -2.87 -0.32
N ALA A 41 -4.56 -2.46 -1.45
CA ALA A 41 -3.88 -1.60 -2.41
C ALA A 41 -3.45 -0.24 -1.82
N GLN A 42 -4.21 0.32 -0.87
CA GLN A 42 -3.81 1.54 -0.16
C GLN A 42 -2.63 1.31 0.78
N TYR A 43 -2.61 0.20 1.50
CA TYR A 43 -1.49 -0.21 2.34
C TYR A 43 -0.22 -0.39 1.50
N ASP A 44 -0.31 -1.13 0.39
CA ASP A 44 0.84 -1.39 -0.50
C ASP A 44 1.44 -0.09 -1.05
N ARG A 45 0.58 0.83 -1.52
CA ARG A 45 1.01 2.16 -1.98
C ARG A 45 1.66 2.98 -0.86
N ALA A 46 1.12 2.91 0.36
CA ALA A 46 1.67 3.63 1.50
C ALA A 46 3.06 3.11 1.88
N THR A 47 3.25 1.78 1.83
CA THR A 47 4.52 1.10 2.08
C THR A 47 5.56 1.41 0.99
N ALA A 48 5.16 1.37 -0.28
CA ALA A 48 6.04 1.77 -1.39
C ALA A 48 6.52 3.22 -1.23
N LYS A 49 5.64 4.13 -0.81
CA LYS A 49 6.02 5.53 -0.55
C LYS A 49 6.92 5.68 0.67
N LEU A 50 6.76 4.83 1.69
CA LEU A 50 7.66 4.80 2.84
C LEU A 50 9.08 4.35 2.45
N ALA A 51 9.20 3.38 1.54
CA ALA A 51 10.49 2.95 1.00
C ALA A 51 11.19 4.10 0.26
N GLN A 52 10.49 4.81 -0.63
CA GLN A 52 11.03 5.97 -1.33
C GLN A 52 11.48 7.10 -0.38
N LEU A 53 10.71 7.40 0.67
CA LEU A 53 11.09 8.41 1.67
C LEU A 53 12.27 7.97 2.52
N THR A 54 12.45 6.66 2.73
CA THR A 54 13.60 6.11 3.43
C THR A 54 14.87 6.29 2.62
N GLU A 55 14.85 5.94 1.33
CA GLU A 55 15.97 6.16 0.42
C GLU A 55 16.33 7.66 0.33
N ARG A 56 15.33 8.53 0.19
CA ARG A 56 15.55 9.99 0.21
C ARG A 56 16.19 10.46 1.50
N PHE A 57 15.78 9.91 2.65
CA PHE A 57 16.36 10.26 3.94
C PHE A 57 17.82 9.84 4.04
N GLU A 58 18.16 8.64 3.57
CA GLU A 58 19.53 8.13 3.51
C GLU A 58 20.40 8.98 2.60
N ASN A 59 19.90 9.34 1.42
CA ASN A 59 20.57 10.26 0.50
C ASN A 59 20.83 11.63 1.13
N LYS A 60 19.87 12.19 1.89
CA LYS A 60 20.09 13.44 2.65
C LYS A 60 21.07 13.25 3.81
N GLN A 61 21.09 12.09 4.45
CA GLN A 61 22.06 11.78 5.50
C GLN A 61 23.48 11.71 4.92
N ALA A 62 23.67 11.07 3.76
CA ALA A 62 24.92 11.02 3.03
C ALA A 62 25.38 12.43 2.62
N LYS A 63 24.46 13.26 2.09
CA LYS A 63 24.78 14.66 1.76
C LYS A 63 25.27 15.43 2.98
N VAL A 64 24.57 15.39 4.11
CA VAL A 64 25.02 16.04 5.36
C VAL A 64 26.40 15.55 5.82
N LYS A 65 26.73 14.26 5.63
CA LYS A 65 28.07 13.73 5.92
C LYS A 65 29.12 14.31 4.96
N LYS A 66 28.79 14.47 3.68
CA LYS A 66 29.66 15.08 2.65
C LYS A 66 29.94 16.55 2.95
N GLU A 67 28.92 17.38 3.10
CA GLU A 67 29.07 18.81 3.43
C GLU A 67 29.84 19.02 4.75
N ARG A 68 29.67 18.11 5.73
CA ARG A 68 30.44 18.17 6.99
C ARG A 68 31.92 17.87 6.77
N LYS A 69 32.27 17.01 5.82
CA LYS A 69 33.66 16.73 5.45
C LYS A 69 34.26 17.92 4.67
N GLU A 70 33.52 18.48 3.73
CA GLU A 70 33.92 19.66 2.95
C GLU A 70 34.17 20.86 3.88
N LEU A 71 33.25 21.14 4.81
CA LEU A 71 33.47 22.14 5.85
C LEU A 71 34.71 21.89 6.74
N ARG A 72 35.08 20.63 6.98
CA ARG A 72 36.28 20.28 7.77
C ARG A 72 37.57 20.42 6.96
N GLY A 73 37.49 20.24 5.64
CA GLY A 73 38.63 20.33 4.73
C GLY A 73 38.83 21.72 4.13
N ALA A 74 37.85 22.62 4.22
CA ALA A 74 38.02 24.01 3.84
C ALA A 74 39.09 24.67 4.72
N ASP A 75 40.00 25.43 4.12
CA ASP A 75 41.08 26.10 4.83
C ASP A 75 40.81 27.60 4.97
N ASP A 76 40.22 28.22 3.94
CA ASP A 76 39.88 29.64 3.93
C ASP A 76 38.61 30.00 4.72
N ALA A 77 38.55 31.23 5.23
CA ALA A 77 37.42 31.73 6.00
C ALA A 77 36.13 31.91 5.17
N THR A 78 36.27 32.28 3.90
CA THR A 78 35.18 32.47 2.94
C THR A 78 34.57 31.13 2.57
N GLU A 79 35.40 30.16 2.20
CA GLU A 79 34.98 28.78 1.91
C GLU A 79 34.28 28.15 3.11
N LYS A 80 34.85 28.28 4.32
CA LYS A 80 34.20 27.82 5.56
C LYS A 80 32.82 28.44 5.78
N ARG A 81 32.60 29.68 5.35
CA ARG A 81 31.30 30.36 5.50
C ARG A 81 30.27 29.77 4.54
N GLU A 82 30.65 29.50 3.30
CA GLU A 82 29.78 28.88 2.29
C GLU A 82 29.44 27.44 2.68
N GLU A 83 30.44 26.62 3.00
CA GLU A 83 30.28 25.23 3.45
C GLU A 83 29.42 25.11 4.73
N ARG A 84 29.48 26.11 5.62
CA ARG A 84 28.56 26.19 6.78
C ARG A 84 27.12 26.44 6.37
N GLN A 85 26.89 27.27 5.35
CA GLN A 85 25.55 27.52 4.82
C GLN A 85 25.01 26.26 4.14
N ASP A 86 25.81 25.60 3.32
CA ASP A 86 25.44 24.36 2.64
C ASP A 86 25.15 23.23 3.64
N LEU A 87 25.98 23.09 4.68
CA LEU A 87 25.72 22.14 5.76
C LEU A 87 24.41 22.46 6.51
N ARG A 88 24.11 23.74 6.76
CA ARG A 88 22.84 24.16 7.40
C ARG A 88 21.65 23.83 6.50
N GLU A 89 21.74 24.12 5.22
CA GLU A 89 20.69 23.83 4.25
C GLU A 89 20.47 22.32 4.10
N ALA A 90 21.55 21.54 3.98
CA ALA A 90 21.50 20.08 3.91
C ALA A 90 20.85 19.48 5.17
N LYS A 91 21.17 20.00 6.36
CA LYS A 91 20.53 19.60 7.62
C LYS A 91 19.03 19.96 7.63
N ALA A 92 18.67 21.16 7.19
CA ALA A 92 17.27 21.59 7.12
C ALA A 92 16.46 20.70 6.16
N LYS A 93 17.01 20.40 4.97
CA LYS A 93 16.42 19.46 4.00
C LYS A 93 16.27 18.05 4.59
N LYS A 94 17.29 17.54 5.31
CA LYS A 94 17.21 16.24 6.01
C LYS A 94 16.06 16.22 7.03
N VAL A 95 15.90 17.28 7.82
CA VAL A 95 14.83 17.38 8.82
C VAL A 95 13.45 17.39 8.16
N LYS A 96 13.28 18.07 7.02
CA LYS A 96 12.02 18.04 6.25
C LYS A 96 11.66 16.62 5.81
N VAL A 97 12.61 15.91 5.19
CA VAL A 97 12.41 14.52 4.76
C VAL A 97 12.16 13.59 5.95
N ALA A 98 12.82 13.80 7.09
CA ALA A 98 12.57 13.03 8.31
C ALA A 98 11.12 13.20 8.82
N LYS A 99 10.60 14.43 8.80
CA LYS A 99 9.20 14.73 9.17
C LYS A 99 8.22 14.07 8.21
N GLU A 100 8.47 14.16 6.90
CA GLU A 100 7.66 13.49 5.88
C GLU A 100 7.67 11.97 6.05
N LYS A 101 8.84 11.36 6.28
CA LYS A 101 8.98 9.94 6.58
C LYS A 101 8.16 9.55 7.82
N LYS A 102 8.28 10.30 8.92
CA LYS A 102 7.51 10.04 10.15
C LYS A 102 6.00 10.11 9.89
N ALA A 103 5.53 11.11 9.14
CA ALA A 103 4.13 11.22 8.75
C ALA A 103 3.69 10.04 7.87
N GLN A 104 4.56 9.55 6.98
CA GLN A 104 4.27 8.40 6.14
C GLN A 104 4.19 7.09 6.96
N VAL A 105 5.06 6.88 7.94
CA VAL A 105 4.95 5.73 8.87
C VAL A 105 3.58 5.74 9.55
N GLN A 106 3.12 6.88 10.06
CA GLN A 106 1.78 6.98 10.65
C GLN A 106 0.64 6.71 9.65
N ARG A 107 0.83 7.00 8.37
CA ARG A 107 -0.14 6.67 7.32
C ARG A 107 -0.17 5.17 7.05
N VAL A 108 1.00 4.51 7.01
CA VAL A 108 1.12 3.06 6.86
C VAL A 108 0.43 2.37 8.03
N ASN A 109 0.76 2.71 9.28
CA ASN A 109 0.14 2.10 10.45
C ASN A 109 -1.39 2.26 10.46
N ARG A 110 -1.91 3.42 10.02
CA ARG A 110 -3.36 3.61 9.90
C ARG A 110 -3.99 2.80 8.76
N ALA A 111 -3.27 2.60 7.66
CA ALA A 111 -3.75 1.76 6.56
C ALA A 111 -3.78 0.29 6.98
N GLU A 112 -2.74 -0.16 7.70
CA GLU A 112 -2.67 -1.49 8.31
C GLU A 112 -3.84 -1.74 9.26
N MET A 113 -4.08 -0.84 10.23
CA MET A 113 -5.23 -0.96 11.15
C MET A 113 -6.59 -1.07 10.41
N ARG A 114 -6.75 -0.32 9.30
CA ARG A 114 -7.98 -0.39 8.49
C ARG A 114 -8.08 -1.69 7.70
N LEU A 115 -6.95 -2.22 7.25
CA LEU A 115 -6.89 -3.50 6.55
C LEU A 115 -7.22 -4.63 7.53
N THR A 116 -6.57 -4.68 8.69
CA THR A 116 -6.86 -5.66 9.75
C THR A 116 -8.33 -5.65 10.13
N LYS A 117 -8.89 -4.46 10.43
CA LYS A 117 -10.32 -4.33 10.74
C LYS A 117 -11.24 -4.81 9.60
N CYS A 118 -10.84 -4.62 8.34
CA CYS A 118 -11.62 -5.09 7.20
C CYS A 118 -11.58 -6.62 7.10
N LEU A 119 -10.39 -7.21 7.29
CA LEU A 119 -10.22 -8.66 7.27
C LEU A 119 -10.97 -9.33 8.44
N GLU A 120 -10.89 -8.78 9.65
CA GLU A 120 -11.67 -9.24 10.82
C GLU A 120 -13.18 -9.12 10.60
N ALA A 121 -13.64 -8.09 9.88
CA ALA A 121 -15.06 -7.90 9.56
C ALA A 121 -15.56 -8.79 8.40
N VAL A 122 -14.66 -9.42 7.65
CA VAL A 122 -14.99 -10.47 6.66
C VAL A 122 -14.99 -11.86 7.30
N ASP A 123 -14.50 -11.98 8.54
CA ASP A 123 -14.48 -13.19 9.35
C ASP A 123 -15.52 -13.24 10.51
N PRO A 124 -16.78 -12.77 10.35
CA PRO A 124 -17.86 -13.19 11.22
C PRO A 124 -18.51 -14.45 10.62
N SER A 125 -18.11 -15.61 11.13
CA SER A 125 -18.98 -16.78 11.29
C SER A 125 -19.90 -17.12 10.10
N GLY A 126 -19.44 -18.01 9.22
CA GLY A 126 -20.31 -19.11 8.84
C GLY A 126 -20.48 -20.01 10.06
N ASP A 127 -21.67 -19.99 10.66
CA ASP A 127 -22.32 -21.02 11.50
C ASP A 127 -23.41 -20.33 12.35
N ASP A 128 -24.49 -19.91 11.70
CA ASP A 128 -25.79 -19.98 12.36
C ASP A 128 -26.25 -21.44 12.23
N PRO A 129 -26.50 -22.18 13.32
CA PRO A 129 -27.13 -23.50 13.23
C PRO A 129 -28.49 -23.34 12.55
N ILE A 130 -28.77 -24.25 11.63
CA ILE A 130 -30.09 -24.51 11.10
C ILE A 130 -31.05 -24.71 12.28
N GLU A 131 -31.79 -23.67 12.66
CA GLU A 131 -33.06 -23.88 13.37
C GLU A 131 -34.06 -24.39 12.34
N THR A 132 -34.06 -25.71 12.19
CA THR A 132 -35.23 -26.49 11.80
C THR A 132 -36.34 -26.26 12.82
N GLU A 133 -37.07 -25.16 12.70
CA GLU A 133 -38.48 -25.10 13.09
C GLU A 133 -39.27 -25.38 11.82
N THR A 134 -39.38 -26.65 11.43
CA THR A 134 -40.54 -27.49 11.76
C THR A 134 -41.85 -26.75 11.47
N GLU A 135 -42.44 -27.14 10.35
CA GLU A 135 -43.81 -26.89 9.94
C GLU A 135 -44.78 -26.88 11.13
N THR A 136 -45.57 -25.82 11.25
CA THR A 136 -46.93 -25.97 11.76
C THR A 136 -47.80 -25.00 10.96
N GLU A 137 -48.36 -25.55 9.87
CA GLU A 137 -49.64 -25.10 9.35
C GLU A 137 -50.62 -24.98 10.52
N THR A 138 -51.22 -23.80 10.69
CA THR A 138 -52.52 -23.72 11.34
C THR A 138 -53.34 -22.74 10.52
N GLU A 139 -54.03 -23.35 9.55
CA GLU A 139 -55.28 -22.83 9.00
C GLU A 139 -56.20 -22.40 10.16
N THR A 140 -56.70 -21.18 10.09
CA THR A 140 -58.05 -20.87 10.57
C THR A 140 -58.65 -19.86 9.61
N GLU A 141 -59.19 -20.37 8.51
CA GLU A 141 -60.42 -19.82 7.92
C GLU A 141 -61.59 -20.13 8.86
N THR A 142 -62.47 -19.14 9.06
CA THR A 142 -63.95 -19.22 9.15
C THR A 142 -64.39 -17.82 9.61
N GLU A 143 -64.89 -16.94 8.72
CA GLU A 143 -66.24 -16.95 8.14
C GLU A 143 -67.34 -16.67 9.19
N THR A 144 -67.84 -15.42 9.12
CA THR A 144 -69.24 -14.99 9.15
C THR A 144 -70.29 -15.79 9.95
N ASP A 145 -70.92 -15.13 10.93
CA ASP A 145 -72.39 -14.96 11.02
C ASP A 145 -72.72 -13.63 11.71
#